data_AF-A0A8L8K6Y5-F1
#
_entry.id   AF-A0A8L8K6Y5-F1
#
_cell.length_a   1.000
_cell.length_b   1.000
_cell.length_c   1.000
_cell.angle_alpha   90.00
_cell.angle_beta   90.00
_cell.angle_gamma   90.00
#
_symmetry.space_group_name_H-M   'P 1'
#
loop_
_entity.id
_entity.type
_entity.pdbx_description
1 polymer ?
#
loop_
_entity_poly.entity_id
_entity_poly.type
_entity_poly.pdbx_seq_one_letter_code
_entity_poly.pdbx_strand_id
1 'polypeptide(L)'
;LERMAEQAVENCPQTETPNSLYAQSFMHARVSGRFDEQDTILPVQNPTEDAKLGFIIEGNAVMYNGFPTFKNYSNLLRANTTRVGCSSTNCYNEQNALVQTGVCFFNSPEMKKGDAAYEAGTPCQLNSDCPAEDDICWNLALCYRNKIARKALDLHNELRSDLAMGRVKNKAGTNYPTAAVMYRLDYDLDLEQAALDEAKKWNFVRSGRGAATAILDNYSTGHVFWSLAEKAAPANIGRFGAFQSGLFE
;
A
#
# COMPACT_ATOMS: atom_id res chain seq x y z
N LEU A 1 8.59 -11.00 -1.84
CA LEU A 1 8.00 -11.18 -3.17
C LEU A 1 8.96 -10.69 -4.23
N GLU A 2 9.48 -9.47 -4.13
CA GLU A 2 10.51 -8.94 -5.05
C GLU A 2 11.73 -9.85 -5.19
N ARG A 3 12.41 -10.23 -4.09
CA ARG A 3 13.53 -11.21 -4.16
C ARG A 3 13.17 -12.54 -4.84
N MET A 4 11.92 -12.98 -4.70
CA MET A 4 11.46 -14.20 -5.37
C MET A 4 11.26 -13.94 -6.86
N ALA A 5 10.79 -12.76 -7.24
CA ALA A 5 10.70 -12.32 -8.63
C ALA A 5 12.09 -12.23 -9.27
N GLU A 6 13.07 -11.64 -8.58
CA GLU A 6 14.47 -11.55 -9.04
C GLU A 6 15.02 -12.93 -9.39
N GLN A 7 14.87 -13.90 -8.49
CA GLN A 7 15.30 -15.29 -8.73
C GLN A 7 14.56 -15.96 -9.88
N ALA A 8 13.27 -15.65 -10.05
CA ALA A 8 12.42 -16.28 -11.06
C ALA A 8 12.64 -15.76 -12.49
N VAL A 9 13.32 -14.62 -12.67
CA VAL A 9 13.66 -14.09 -14.01
C VAL A 9 15.12 -14.35 -14.42
N GLU A 10 15.92 -14.95 -13.53
CA GLU A 10 17.31 -15.30 -13.81
C GLU A 10 17.43 -16.14 -15.09
N ASN A 11 18.30 -15.70 -16.00
CA ASN A 11 18.54 -16.34 -17.30
C ASN A 11 17.34 -16.33 -18.28
N CYS A 12 16.36 -15.44 -18.07
CA CYS A 12 15.19 -15.26 -18.94
C CYS A 12 14.43 -16.55 -19.26
N PRO A 13 13.86 -17.22 -18.26
CA PRO A 13 13.08 -18.43 -18.50
C PRO A 13 11.90 -18.14 -19.42
N GLN A 14 11.48 -19.15 -20.17
CA GLN A 14 10.33 -19.04 -21.08
C GLN A 14 9.01 -19.49 -20.44
N THR A 15 9.08 -20.05 -19.24
CA THR A 15 7.94 -20.59 -18.50
C THR A 15 7.94 -20.04 -17.09
N GLU A 16 6.76 -19.97 -16.50
CA GLU A 16 6.60 -19.48 -15.14
C GLU A 16 7.21 -20.43 -14.10
N THR A 17 7.53 -19.89 -12.93
CA THR A 17 8.03 -20.67 -11.79
C THR A 17 6.86 -21.41 -11.13
N PRO A 18 6.93 -22.74 -10.92
CA PRO A 18 5.91 -23.46 -10.18
C PRO A 18 5.74 -22.90 -8.76
N ASN A 19 4.56 -22.38 -8.45
CA ASN A 19 4.26 -21.79 -7.15
C ASN A 19 2.80 -22.04 -6.76
N SER A 20 2.56 -22.51 -5.53
CA SER A 20 1.22 -22.78 -5.01
C SER A 20 0.73 -21.75 -3.98
N LEU A 21 1.63 -20.93 -3.45
CA LEU A 21 1.36 -19.95 -2.41
C LEU A 21 1.18 -18.55 -2.95
N TYR A 22 1.94 -18.20 -3.99
CA TYR A 22 1.99 -16.88 -4.58
C TYR A 22 1.64 -16.98 -6.06
N ALA A 23 0.51 -16.39 -6.42
CA ALA A 23 0.08 -16.20 -7.79
C ALA A 23 1.12 -15.36 -8.53
N GLN A 24 1.19 -15.54 -9.84
CA GLN A 24 2.13 -14.80 -10.66
C GLN A 24 1.47 -14.18 -11.88
N SER A 25 1.99 -13.04 -12.30
CA SER A 25 1.83 -12.50 -13.65
C SER A 25 3.19 -12.61 -14.33
N PHE A 26 3.33 -13.53 -15.27
CA PHE A 26 4.58 -13.83 -15.97
C PHE A 26 4.47 -13.48 -17.45
N MET A 27 5.55 -12.92 -18.00
CA MET A 27 5.65 -12.62 -19.43
C MET A 27 7.08 -12.83 -19.93
N HIS A 28 7.22 -13.59 -21.02
CA HIS A 28 8.45 -13.71 -21.80
C HIS A 28 8.18 -13.19 -23.22
N ALA A 29 8.97 -12.23 -23.68
CA ALA A 29 8.79 -11.63 -24.98
C ALA A 29 10.12 -11.39 -25.70
N ARG A 30 10.09 -11.53 -27.03
CA ARG A 30 11.16 -11.01 -27.91
C ARG A 30 11.02 -9.51 -28.00
N VAL A 31 12.14 -8.82 -27.85
CA VAL A 31 12.20 -7.36 -27.83
C VAL A 31 12.71 -6.85 -29.18
N SER A 32 12.00 -5.88 -29.77
CA SER A 32 12.45 -5.16 -30.96
C SER A 32 12.20 -3.66 -30.82
N GLY A 33 13.23 -2.82 -31.00
CA GLY A 33 13.10 -1.34 -30.95
C GLY A 33 13.45 -0.71 -29.60
N ARG A 34 12.84 0.46 -29.30
CA ARG A 34 12.94 1.17 -28.01
C ARG A 34 11.94 0.57 -27.02
N PHE A 35 12.33 -0.50 -26.34
CA PHE A 35 11.52 -1.15 -25.32
C PHE A 35 12.03 -0.75 -23.94
N ASP A 36 11.12 -0.57 -22.98
CA ASP A 36 11.44 -0.25 -21.59
C ASP A 36 11.69 -1.56 -20.81
N GLU A 37 12.60 -1.53 -19.84
CA GLU A 37 12.88 -2.66 -18.94
C GLU A 37 11.65 -3.07 -18.11
N GLN A 38 10.62 -2.22 -18.09
CA GLN A 38 9.37 -2.42 -17.37
C GLN A 38 8.28 -3.11 -18.18
N ASP A 39 8.38 -3.20 -19.50
CA ASP A 39 7.25 -3.59 -20.37
C ASP A 39 6.66 -4.98 -20.05
N THR A 40 7.49 -5.93 -19.60
CA THR A 40 7.04 -7.28 -19.20
C THR A 40 6.47 -7.39 -17.78
N ILE A 41 6.65 -6.36 -16.94
CA ILE A 41 6.11 -6.30 -15.58
C ILE A 41 4.96 -5.30 -15.44
N LEU A 42 4.72 -4.48 -16.47
CA LEU A 42 3.59 -3.57 -16.47
C LEU A 42 2.27 -4.37 -16.37
N PRO A 43 1.29 -3.86 -15.62
CA PRO A 43 -0.05 -4.46 -15.54
C PRO A 43 -0.81 -4.44 -16.88
N VAL A 44 -0.20 -3.90 -17.94
CA VAL A 44 -0.79 -3.58 -19.24
C VAL A 44 -0.64 -4.75 -20.23
N GLN A 45 -0.92 -5.96 -19.75
CA GLN A 45 -1.56 -6.95 -20.61
C GLN A 45 -3.00 -7.11 -20.15
N ASN A 46 -3.77 -6.03 -20.30
CA ASN A 46 -5.14 -6.25 -20.75
C ASN A 46 -4.97 -7.06 -22.05
N PRO A 47 -5.59 -8.24 -22.22
CA PRO A 47 -5.71 -8.79 -23.56
C PRO A 47 -6.26 -7.65 -24.44
N THR A 48 -5.96 -7.63 -25.74
CA THR A 48 -6.57 -6.68 -26.69
C THR A 48 -8.09 -6.83 -26.80
N GLU A 49 -8.70 -7.58 -25.88
CA GLU A 49 -10.06 -8.04 -25.79
C GLU A 49 -10.76 -7.42 -24.55
N ASP A 50 -12.09 -7.41 -24.57
CA ASP A 50 -12.91 -6.97 -23.45
C ASP A 50 -12.59 -7.82 -22.21
N ALA A 51 -12.06 -7.20 -21.15
CA ALA A 51 -11.75 -7.84 -19.87
C ALA A 51 -12.91 -8.70 -19.34
N LYS A 52 -14.17 -8.35 -19.65
CA LYS A 52 -15.36 -9.11 -19.28
C LYS A 52 -15.36 -10.54 -19.80
N LEU A 53 -14.66 -10.84 -20.89
CA LEU A 53 -14.57 -12.18 -21.45
C LEU A 53 -13.84 -13.16 -20.52
N GLY A 54 -13.07 -12.67 -19.54
CA GLY A 54 -12.41 -13.47 -18.51
C GLY A 54 -13.24 -13.71 -17.24
N PHE A 55 -14.42 -13.12 -17.13
CA PHE A 55 -15.19 -13.15 -15.88
C PHE A 55 -16.66 -13.45 -16.10
N ILE A 56 -17.27 -14.05 -15.08
CA ILE A 56 -18.71 -14.26 -14.98
C ILE A 56 -19.21 -13.48 -13.76
N ILE A 57 -20.44 -12.99 -13.85
CA ILE A 57 -21.09 -12.27 -12.76
C ILE A 57 -22.22 -13.14 -12.24
N GLU A 58 -22.16 -13.52 -10.97
CA GLU A 58 -23.22 -14.24 -10.27
C GLU A 58 -23.62 -13.47 -9.01
N GLY A 59 -24.83 -12.92 -9.01
CA GLY A 59 -25.27 -12.00 -7.96
C GLY A 59 -24.39 -10.75 -7.93
N ASN A 60 -23.71 -10.51 -6.81
CA ASN A 60 -22.72 -9.44 -6.66
C ASN A 60 -21.27 -9.92 -6.88
N ALA A 61 -21.01 -11.21 -7.05
CA ALA A 61 -19.65 -11.71 -7.21
C ALA A 61 -19.21 -11.64 -8.68
N VAL A 62 -18.04 -11.04 -8.92
CA VAL A 62 -17.35 -11.10 -10.21
C VAL A 62 -16.28 -12.18 -10.10
N MET A 63 -16.46 -13.30 -10.81
CA MET A 63 -15.65 -14.50 -10.66
C MET A 63 -14.85 -14.79 -11.91
N TYR A 64 -13.63 -15.28 -11.72
CA TYR A 64 -12.78 -15.70 -12.83
C TYR A 64 -13.36 -16.95 -13.50
N ASN A 65 -13.53 -16.91 -14.82
CA ASN A 65 -14.16 -18.00 -15.56
C ASN A 65 -13.21 -19.16 -15.93
N GLY A 66 -11.92 -19.00 -15.65
CA GLY A 66 -10.88 -20.01 -15.91
C GLY A 66 -10.23 -19.94 -17.29
N PHE A 67 -10.54 -18.94 -18.12
CA PHE A 67 -9.92 -18.80 -19.44
C PHE A 67 -8.44 -18.41 -19.33
N PRO A 68 -7.50 -19.26 -19.80
CA PRO A 68 -6.06 -19.06 -19.56
C PRO A 68 -5.50 -17.70 -19.97
N THR A 69 -6.04 -17.08 -21.03
CA THR A 69 -5.64 -15.74 -21.51
C THR A 69 -5.81 -14.65 -20.44
N PHE A 70 -6.76 -14.82 -19.51
CA PHE A 70 -7.06 -13.84 -18.45
C PHE A 70 -6.41 -14.18 -17.12
N LYS A 71 -5.59 -15.24 -17.04
CA LYS A 71 -4.96 -15.70 -15.79
C LYS A 71 -4.17 -14.58 -15.10
N ASN A 72 -3.20 -13.98 -15.80
CA ASN A 72 -2.37 -12.88 -15.26
C ASN A 72 -3.25 -11.70 -14.79
N TYR A 73 -4.24 -11.34 -15.61
CA TYR A 73 -5.17 -10.25 -15.31
C TYR A 73 -6.06 -10.56 -14.10
N SER A 74 -6.50 -11.80 -13.93
CA SER A 74 -7.29 -12.23 -12.77
C SER A 74 -6.51 -12.12 -11.46
N ASN A 75 -5.23 -12.53 -11.46
CA ASN A 75 -4.36 -12.42 -10.28
C ASN A 75 -4.14 -10.96 -9.87
N LEU A 76 -4.04 -10.05 -10.84
CA LEU A 76 -3.93 -8.61 -10.63
C LEU A 76 -5.23 -8.01 -10.05
N LEU A 77 -6.39 -8.37 -10.58
CA LEU A 77 -7.68 -7.78 -10.20
C LEU A 77 -8.24 -8.26 -8.85
N ARG A 78 -7.64 -9.29 -8.27
CA ARG A 78 -8.14 -9.90 -7.04
C ARG A 78 -8.12 -8.90 -5.88
N ALA A 79 -9.29 -8.52 -5.39
CA ALA A 79 -9.47 -7.44 -4.41
C ALA A 79 -8.83 -7.70 -3.04
N ASN A 80 -8.65 -8.96 -2.63
CA ASN A 80 -8.03 -9.30 -1.35
C ASN A 80 -6.49 -9.41 -1.41
N THR A 81 -5.90 -9.31 -2.61
CA THR A 81 -4.45 -9.22 -2.78
C THR A 81 -3.97 -7.84 -2.33
N THR A 82 -2.96 -7.81 -1.47
CA THR A 82 -2.52 -6.56 -0.80
C THR A 82 -1.03 -6.29 -0.97
N ARG A 83 -0.25 -7.22 -1.52
CA ARG A 83 1.18 -7.07 -1.73
C ARG A 83 1.59 -7.70 -3.05
N VAL A 84 2.47 -6.99 -3.75
CA VAL A 84 3.09 -7.42 -4.99
C VAL A 84 4.61 -7.26 -4.86
N GLY A 85 5.37 -8.08 -5.58
CA GLY A 85 6.77 -7.81 -5.84
C GLY A 85 7.14 -8.30 -7.22
N CYS A 86 7.78 -7.45 -8.01
CA CYS A 86 8.07 -7.69 -9.42
C CYS A 86 9.56 -7.63 -9.70
N SER A 87 9.98 -8.28 -10.78
CA SER A 87 11.33 -8.15 -11.32
C SER A 87 11.31 -8.47 -12.81
N SER A 88 12.25 -7.93 -13.56
CA SER A 88 12.46 -8.20 -14.97
C SER A 88 13.95 -8.38 -15.25
N THR A 89 14.25 -9.09 -16.34
CA THR A 89 15.63 -9.26 -16.83
C THR A 89 15.64 -9.38 -18.34
N ASN A 90 16.69 -8.84 -18.95
CA ASN A 90 16.97 -8.90 -20.39
C ASN A 90 18.07 -9.93 -20.67
N CYS A 91 17.91 -10.70 -21.74
CA CYS A 91 18.89 -11.68 -22.19
C CYS A 91 18.98 -11.70 -23.72
N TYR A 92 20.03 -12.32 -24.25
CA TYR A 92 20.11 -12.68 -25.67
C TYR A 92 19.82 -14.17 -25.80
N ASN A 93 18.88 -14.54 -26.66
CA ASN A 93 18.60 -15.94 -26.96
C ASN A 93 19.65 -16.52 -27.94
N GLU A 94 19.53 -17.82 -28.23
CA GLU A 94 20.44 -18.54 -29.14
C GLU A 94 20.50 -17.96 -30.56
N GLN A 95 19.47 -17.22 -30.99
CA GLN A 95 19.43 -16.53 -32.28
C GLN A 95 19.95 -15.09 -32.20
N ASN A 96 20.62 -14.74 -31.10
CA ASN A 96 21.14 -13.41 -30.80
C ASN A 96 20.05 -12.31 -30.79
N ALA A 97 18.79 -12.70 -30.55
CA ALA A 97 17.70 -11.75 -30.38
C ALA A 97 17.57 -11.37 -28.92
N LEU A 98 17.37 -10.07 -28.66
CA LEU A 98 17.07 -9.56 -27.33
C LEU A 98 15.71 -10.10 -26.88
N VAL A 99 15.66 -10.68 -25.69
CA VAL A 99 14.44 -11.15 -25.02
C VAL A 99 14.37 -10.56 -23.64
N GLN A 100 13.16 -10.40 -23.14
CA GLN A 100 12.89 -9.90 -21.80
C GLN A 100 11.93 -10.87 -21.11
N THR A 101 12.22 -11.13 -19.84
CA THR A 101 11.33 -11.91 -18.97
C THR A 101 10.99 -11.06 -17.77
N GLY A 102 9.70 -10.96 -17.46
CA GLY A 102 9.18 -10.25 -16.29
C GLY A 102 8.23 -11.12 -15.50
N VAL A 103 8.26 -10.95 -14.18
CA VAL A 103 7.29 -11.60 -13.29
C VAL A 103 6.91 -10.68 -12.13
N CYS A 104 5.64 -10.70 -11.76
CA CYS A 104 5.11 -10.15 -10.51
C CYS A 104 4.51 -11.26 -9.68
N PHE A 105 4.94 -11.42 -8.43
CA PHE A 105 4.31 -12.31 -7.46
C PHE A 105 3.37 -11.55 -6.54
N PHE A 106 2.24 -12.16 -6.23
CA PHE A 106 1.19 -11.61 -5.36
C PHE A 106 1.09 -12.41 -4.06
N ASN A 107 0.73 -11.77 -2.94
CA ASN A 107 0.54 -12.45 -1.64
C ASN A 107 -0.77 -13.24 -1.52
N SER A 108 -1.20 -13.86 -2.61
CA SER A 108 -2.43 -14.63 -2.75
C SER A 108 -2.13 -15.85 -3.62
N PRO A 109 -2.79 -17.00 -3.43
CA PRO A 109 -2.61 -18.16 -4.30
C PRO A 109 -3.15 -17.90 -5.70
N GLU A 110 -2.75 -18.70 -6.68
CA GLU A 110 -3.23 -18.59 -8.07
C GLU A 110 -4.78 -18.56 -8.18
N MET A 111 -5.34 -17.68 -9.01
CA MET A 111 -6.78 -17.65 -9.29
C MET A 111 -7.23 -18.92 -10.00
N LYS A 112 -8.27 -19.56 -9.44
CA LYS A 112 -8.93 -20.72 -10.04
C LYS A 112 -10.28 -20.31 -10.62
N LYS A 113 -10.76 -21.11 -11.56
CA LYS A 113 -12.12 -20.96 -12.09
C LYS A 113 -13.13 -20.98 -10.93
N GLY A 114 -14.01 -19.97 -10.90
CA GLY A 114 -15.03 -19.80 -9.87
C GLY A 114 -14.56 -19.03 -8.64
N ASP A 115 -13.26 -18.74 -8.51
CA ASP A 115 -12.80 -17.84 -7.44
C ASP A 115 -13.31 -16.41 -7.73
N ALA A 116 -13.78 -15.73 -6.69
CA ALA A 116 -14.15 -14.33 -6.77
C ALA A 116 -12.91 -13.45 -6.96
N ALA A 117 -12.95 -12.60 -7.99
CA ALA A 117 -11.98 -11.53 -8.18
C ALA A 117 -12.32 -10.37 -7.26
N TYR A 118 -13.57 -9.90 -7.31
CA TYR A 118 -14.09 -8.86 -6.42
C TYR A 118 -15.61 -8.95 -6.31
N GLU A 119 -16.17 -8.23 -5.36
CA GLU A 119 -17.62 -8.06 -5.20
C GLU A 119 -18.04 -6.69 -5.75
N ALA A 120 -19.12 -6.68 -6.54
CA ALA A 120 -19.74 -5.47 -7.04
C ALA A 120 -20.31 -4.65 -5.89
N GLY A 121 -19.99 -3.35 -5.86
CA GLY A 121 -20.41 -2.42 -4.83
C GLY A 121 -19.99 -1.00 -5.14
N THR A 122 -20.27 -0.09 -4.20
CA THR A 122 -19.83 1.30 -4.29
C THR A 122 -18.39 1.40 -3.78
N PRO A 123 -17.46 2.03 -4.53
CA PRO A 123 -16.10 2.26 -4.06
C PRO A 123 -16.10 3.15 -2.81
N CYS A 124 -15.12 2.95 -1.92
CA CYS A 124 -15.02 3.73 -0.70
C CYS A 124 -14.94 5.24 -1.03
N GLN A 125 -15.66 6.08 -0.28
CA GLN A 125 -15.56 7.54 -0.32
C GLN A 125 -15.04 8.10 1.00
N LEU A 126 -15.30 7.38 2.08
CA LEU A 126 -14.88 7.66 3.44
C LEU A 126 -14.13 6.46 4.00
N ASN A 127 -13.28 6.71 5.01
CA ASN A 127 -12.58 5.63 5.69
C ASN A 127 -13.52 4.61 6.36
N SER A 128 -14.76 5.00 6.67
CA SER A 128 -15.83 4.13 7.19
C SER A 128 -16.38 3.14 6.17
N ASP A 129 -16.15 3.36 4.88
CA ASP A 129 -16.65 2.50 3.81
C ASP A 129 -15.72 1.29 3.59
N CYS A 130 -14.52 1.32 4.17
CA CYS A 130 -13.59 0.21 4.14
C CYS A 130 -13.98 -0.87 5.16
N PRO A 131 -13.76 -2.16 4.82
CA PRO A 131 -14.28 -3.27 5.62
C PRO A 131 -13.58 -3.42 6.98
N ALA A 132 -12.31 -3.01 7.10
CA ALA A 132 -11.64 -2.99 8.39
C ALA A 132 -11.68 -1.59 9.00
N GLU A 133 -11.96 -1.50 10.31
CA GLU A 133 -12.06 -0.24 11.05
C GLU A 133 -10.79 0.63 10.95
N ASP A 134 -9.64 -0.03 10.77
CA ASP A 134 -8.31 0.57 10.72
C ASP A 134 -7.86 0.94 9.28
N ASP A 135 -8.69 0.71 8.27
CA ASP A 135 -8.35 1.02 6.87
C ASP A 135 -8.63 2.50 6.54
N ILE A 136 -7.87 3.03 5.58
CA ILE A 136 -8.02 4.37 5.03
C ILE A 136 -8.58 4.23 3.62
N CYS A 137 -9.61 5.01 3.29
CA CYS A 137 -10.02 5.12 1.91
C CYS A 137 -9.08 6.10 1.19
N TRP A 138 -8.32 5.58 0.24
CA TRP A 138 -7.37 6.33 -0.56
C TRP A 138 -7.86 6.45 -2.00
N ASN A 139 -7.62 7.63 -2.60
CA ASN A 139 -8.06 7.98 -3.96
C ASN A 139 -9.54 7.66 -4.27
N LEU A 140 -10.40 7.69 -3.25
CA LEU A 140 -11.86 7.46 -3.37
C LEU A 140 -12.25 6.13 -4.05
N ALA A 141 -11.39 5.12 -3.95
CA ALA A 141 -11.65 3.81 -4.56
C ALA A 141 -10.89 2.62 -3.97
N LEU A 142 -9.83 2.85 -3.17
CA LEU A 142 -8.98 1.78 -2.66
C LEU A 142 -8.87 1.86 -1.14
N CYS A 143 -9.04 0.72 -0.48
CA CYS A 143 -8.83 0.59 0.96
C CYS A 143 -7.37 0.24 1.24
N TYR A 144 -6.67 1.15 1.91
CA TYR A 144 -5.29 0.97 2.34
C TYR A 144 -5.24 0.69 3.84
N ARG A 145 -4.69 -0.47 4.21
CA ARG A 145 -4.62 -0.87 5.61
C ARG A 145 -3.46 -0.18 6.32
N ASN A 146 -3.79 0.79 7.17
CA ASN A 146 -2.80 1.43 8.03
C ASN A 146 -3.44 1.99 9.30
N LYS A 147 -3.47 1.16 10.35
CA LYS A 147 -4.05 1.49 11.66
C LYS A 147 -3.52 2.78 12.26
N ILE A 148 -2.21 2.99 12.16
CA ILE A 148 -1.58 4.14 12.81
C ILE A 148 -1.90 5.41 12.06
N ALA A 149 -1.78 5.38 10.74
CA ALA A 149 -2.17 6.50 9.89
C ALA A 149 -3.65 6.84 10.06
N ARG A 150 -4.53 5.83 10.11
CA ARG A 150 -5.98 6.03 10.29
C ARG A 150 -6.26 6.77 11.59
N LYS A 151 -5.75 6.26 12.71
CA LYS A 151 -5.94 6.88 14.02
C LYS A 151 -5.34 8.29 14.10
N ALA A 152 -4.16 8.48 13.51
CA ALA A 152 -3.51 9.78 13.49
C ALA A 152 -4.34 10.80 12.71
N LEU A 153 -4.79 10.44 11.51
CA LEU A 153 -5.58 11.31 10.65
C LEU A 153 -6.89 11.71 11.31
N ASP A 154 -7.61 10.73 11.87
CA ASP A 154 -8.90 10.95 12.53
C ASP A 154 -8.73 11.90 13.74
N LEU A 155 -7.76 11.63 14.62
CA LEU A 155 -7.49 12.47 15.79
C LEU A 155 -7.08 13.91 15.40
N HIS A 156 -6.22 14.07 14.40
CA HIS A 156 -5.81 15.40 13.94
C HIS A 156 -7.01 16.17 13.39
N ASN A 157 -7.86 15.54 12.58
CA ASN A 157 -9.04 16.18 12.02
C ASN A 157 -10.11 16.49 13.09
N GLU A 158 -10.28 15.63 14.09
CA GLU A 158 -11.15 15.89 15.24
C GLU A 158 -10.69 17.13 16.01
N LEU A 159 -9.41 17.18 16.39
CA LEU A 159 -8.83 18.33 17.09
C LEU A 159 -8.89 19.61 16.25
N ARG A 160 -8.65 19.53 14.94
CA ARG A 160 -8.78 20.68 14.02
C ARG A 160 -10.22 21.19 13.97
N SER A 161 -11.19 20.29 13.94
CA SER A 161 -12.62 20.61 13.94
C SER A 161 -13.02 21.30 15.25
N ASP A 162 -12.64 20.73 16.39
CA ASP A 162 -12.92 21.32 17.70
C ASP A 162 -12.26 22.68 17.88
N LEU A 163 -11.02 22.84 17.41
CA LEU A 163 -10.33 24.13 17.40
C LEU A 163 -11.07 25.13 16.51
N ALA A 164 -11.46 24.74 15.30
CA ALA A 164 -12.17 25.60 14.36
C ALA A 164 -13.55 26.06 14.89
N MET A 165 -14.22 25.21 15.67
CA MET A 165 -15.47 25.53 16.35
C MET A 165 -15.28 26.31 17.67
N GLY A 166 -14.04 26.62 18.07
CA GLY A 166 -13.76 27.34 19.32
C GLY A 166 -14.10 26.53 20.57
N ARG A 167 -13.96 25.20 20.51
CA ARG A 167 -14.25 24.28 21.64
C ARG A 167 -13.01 23.95 22.47
N VAL A 168 -11.81 24.23 21.95
CA VAL A 168 -10.53 23.99 22.64
C VAL A 168 -10.23 25.14 23.60
N LYS A 169 -9.80 24.81 24.82
CA LYS A 169 -9.39 25.79 25.85
C LYS A 169 -7.88 25.95 25.93
N ASN A 170 -7.42 27.16 26.23
CA ASN A 170 -6.04 27.43 26.61
C ASN A 170 -5.82 27.14 28.11
N LYS A 171 -4.57 27.31 28.58
CA LYS A 171 -4.20 27.10 30.00
C LYS A 171 -4.93 28.01 30.98
N ALA A 172 -5.45 29.16 30.54
CA ALA A 172 -6.24 30.08 31.36
C ALA A 172 -7.74 29.73 31.39
N GLY A 173 -8.16 28.66 30.70
CA GLY A 173 -9.56 28.22 30.62
C GLY A 173 -10.39 28.93 29.55
N THR A 174 -9.80 29.87 28.80
CA THR A 174 -10.46 30.59 27.71
C THR A 174 -10.43 29.76 26.43
N ASN A 175 -11.55 29.71 25.71
CA ASN A 175 -11.61 29.05 24.41
C ASN A 175 -10.76 29.78 23.36
N TYR A 176 -10.19 29.02 22.42
CA TYR A 176 -9.63 29.58 21.19
C TYR A 176 -10.74 30.19 20.32
N PRO A 177 -10.44 31.24 19.53
CA PRO A 177 -11.41 31.80 18.60
C PRO A 177 -11.76 30.80 17.50
N THR A 178 -12.96 30.93 16.93
CA THR A 178 -13.39 30.12 15.78
C THR A 178 -12.51 30.40 14.56
N ALA A 179 -12.20 29.38 13.78
CA ALA A 179 -11.45 29.53 12.54
C ALA A 179 -12.38 29.91 11.37
N ALA A 180 -11.99 30.89 10.56
CA ALA A 180 -12.73 31.26 9.35
C ALA A 180 -12.63 30.19 8.26
N VAL A 181 -11.45 29.56 8.13
CA VAL A 181 -11.19 28.47 7.20
C VAL A 181 -10.22 27.49 7.87
N MET A 182 -10.63 26.23 7.99
CA MET A 182 -9.81 25.13 8.47
C MET A 182 -9.98 23.94 7.52
N TYR A 183 -8.94 23.64 6.74
CA TYR A 183 -9.00 22.51 5.81
C TYR A 183 -8.94 21.17 6.55
N ARG A 184 -9.70 20.19 6.08
CA ARG A 184 -9.55 18.79 6.48
C ARG A 184 -8.22 18.26 5.92
N LEU A 185 -7.52 17.45 6.70
CA LEU A 185 -6.36 16.69 6.24
C LEU A 185 -6.83 15.43 5.52
N ASP A 186 -6.19 15.13 4.40
CA ASP A 186 -6.26 13.84 3.73
C ASP A 186 -4.93 13.10 3.90
N TYR A 187 -4.97 11.79 3.71
CA TYR A 187 -3.79 10.95 3.83
C TYR A 187 -3.00 10.89 2.54
N ASP A 188 -1.68 10.97 2.66
CA ASP A 188 -0.74 11.02 1.54
C ASP A 188 0.37 9.96 1.74
N LEU A 189 0.52 9.07 0.74
CA LEU A 189 1.47 7.96 0.80
C LEU A 189 2.93 8.42 0.65
N ASP A 190 3.19 9.50 -0.07
CA ASP A 190 4.54 10.05 -0.23
C ASP A 190 5.01 10.68 1.09
N LEU A 191 4.10 11.35 1.80
CA LEU A 191 4.37 11.85 3.14
C LEU A 191 4.55 10.73 4.17
N GLU A 192 3.81 9.62 4.05
CA GLU A 192 4.09 8.41 4.84
C GLU A 192 5.50 7.89 4.57
N GLN A 193 5.88 7.73 3.30
CA GLN A 193 7.20 7.23 2.94
C GLN A 193 8.32 8.16 3.44
N ALA A 194 8.14 9.47 3.30
CA ALA A 194 9.08 10.46 3.83
C ALA A 194 9.19 10.37 5.37
N ALA A 195 8.08 10.17 6.08
CA ALA A 195 8.08 9.98 7.52
C ALA A 195 8.79 8.68 7.93
N LEU A 196 8.59 7.60 7.18
CA LEU A 196 9.29 6.33 7.39
C LEU A 196 10.79 6.47 7.17
N ASP A 197 11.21 7.15 6.10
CA ASP A 197 12.62 7.35 5.80
C ASP A 197 13.33 8.25 6.81
N GLU A 198 12.63 9.23 7.36
CA GLU A 198 13.14 10.01 8.49
C GLU A 198 13.26 9.14 9.76
N ALA A 199 12.23 8.34 10.08
CA ALA A 199 12.25 7.46 11.24
C ALA A 199 13.38 6.42 11.19
N LYS A 200 13.76 5.92 10.01
CA LYS A 200 14.90 5.01 9.83
C LYS A 200 16.24 5.63 10.24
N LYS A 201 16.38 6.96 10.20
CA LYS A 201 17.61 7.66 10.62
C LYS A 201 17.76 7.72 12.13
N TRP A 202 16.69 7.45 12.88
CA TRP A 202 16.71 7.50 14.32
C TRP A 202 17.47 6.29 14.85
N ASN A 203 18.79 6.43 14.98
CA ASN A 203 19.60 5.54 15.79
C ASN A 203 19.04 5.55 17.21
N PHE A 204 18.41 4.44 17.60
CA PHE A 204 17.86 4.29 18.94
C PHE A 204 19.02 4.17 19.94
N VAL A 205 19.58 5.31 20.39
CA VAL A 205 20.47 5.32 21.55
C VAL A 205 19.59 5.05 22.76
N ARG A 206 19.39 3.77 23.08
CA ARG A 206 18.99 3.39 24.44
C ARG A 206 20.09 3.87 25.37
N SER A 207 19.88 4.99 26.04
CA SER A 207 20.59 5.26 27.29
C SER A 207 20.18 4.18 28.29
N GLY A 208 20.97 3.11 28.38
CA GLY A 208 20.92 2.14 29.47
C GLY A 208 20.22 0.81 29.17
N ARG A 209 21.04 -0.24 29.11
CA ARG A 209 20.75 -1.68 29.27
C ARG A 209 19.98 -2.38 28.14
N GLY A 210 20.75 -2.95 27.21
CA GLY A 210 20.53 -4.31 26.70
C GLY A 210 19.51 -4.49 25.58
N ALA A 211 19.91 -5.32 24.60
CA ALA A 211 19.15 -5.89 23.49
C ALA A 211 18.84 -4.95 22.30
N ALA A 212 19.84 -4.79 21.43
CA ALA A 212 19.71 -4.32 20.05
C ALA A 212 19.23 -5.43 19.10
N THR A 213 18.11 -6.09 19.41
CA THR A 213 17.57 -7.19 18.59
C THR A 213 16.12 -7.02 18.16
N ALA A 214 15.45 -5.90 18.46
CA ALA A 214 14.00 -5.77 18.23
C ALA A 214 13.59 -4.86 17.05
N ILE A 215 14.52 -4.38 16.21
CA ILE A 215 14.16 -3.44 15.12
C ILE A 215 13.65 -4.16 13.86
N LEU A 216 13.93 -5.46 13.68
CA LEU A 216 13.55 -6.16 12.44
C LEU A 216 12.18 -6.89 12.50
N ASP A 217 11.59 -7.11 13.67
CA ASP A 217 10.39 -7.96 13.80
C ASP A 217 9.05 -7.19 13.85
N ASN A 218 9.10 -5.85 13.91
CA ASN A 218 7.92 -5.06 14.25
C ASN A 218 6.97 -4.76 13.06
N TYR A 219 7.26 -5.28 11.87
CA TYR A 219 6.34 -5.23 10.73
C TYR A 219 5.11 -6.16 10.92
N SER A 220 5.12 -7.01 11.97
CA SER A 220 4.06 -7.98 12.27
C SER A 220 3.14 -7.58 13.43
N THR A 221 3.48 -6.57 14.24
CA THR A 221 2.77 -6.27 15.49
C THR A 221 2.52 -4.77 15.70
N GLY A 222 1.75 -4.14 14.82
CA GLY A 222 0.80 -3.03 15.09
C GLY A 222 1.06 -1.98 16.20
N HIS A 223 2.31 -1.62 16.55
CA HIS A 223 2.68 -0.67 17.60
C HIS A 223 4.11 -0.16 17.25
N VAL A 224 4.51 1.10 17.14
CA VAL A 224 4.05 2.42 17.61
C VAL A 224 4.67 3.43 16.63
N PHE A 225 3.88 4.23 15.93
CA PHE A 225 4.32 5.57 15.53
C PHE A 225 3.59 6.55 16.45
N TRP A 226 4.23 7.67 16.79
CA TRP A 226 3.86 8.69 17.79
C TRP A 226 4.58 8.65 19.15
N SER A 227 5.91 8.56 19.16
CA SER A 227 6.66 9.02 20.35
C SER A 227 7.77 10.03 20.11
N LEU A 228 8.02 10.54 18.89
CA LEU A 228 9.21 11.38 18.66
C LEU A 228 9.06 12.56 17.67
N ALA A 229 7.84 12.97 17.32
CA ALA A 229 7.65 14.25 16.60
C ALA A 229 7.96 15.51 17.44
N GLU A 230 8.27 15.38 18.74
CA GLU A 230 8.65 16.53 19.59
C GLU A 230 10.12 16.96 19.45
N LYS A 231 11.00 16.17 18.81
CA LYS A 231 12.44 16.50 18.75
C LYS A 231 12.98 16.97 17.40
N ALA A 232 12.16 17.03 16.36
CA ALA A 232 12.59 17.45 15.02
C ALA A 232 11.97 18.78 14.54
N ALA A 233 11.42 19.61 15.43
CA ALA A 233 11.09 20.98 15.08
C ALA A 233 12.36 21.86 15.19
N PRO A 234 12.83 22.52 14.11
CA PRO A 234 13.90 23.50 14.23
C PRO A 234 13.46 24.64 15.17
N ALA A 235 14.37 25.01 16.06
CA ALA A 235 14.19 26.06 17.04
C ALA A 235 13.96 27.41 16.34
N ASN A 236 12.70 27.79 16.10
CA ASN A 236 12.17 29.15 16.07
C ASN A 236 10.70 29.18 15.64
N ILE A 237 9.81 28.57 16.43
CA ILE A 237 8.40 28.95 16.51
C ILE A 237 8.03 28.88 18.00
N GLY A 238 7.45 29.96 18.52
CA GLY A 238 7.26 30.17 19.96
C GLY A 238 6.64 28.97 20.70
N ARG A 239 7.16 28.69 21.90
CA ARG A 239 6.67 27.71 22.88
C ARG A 239 5.13 27.60 22.87
N PHE A 240 4.60 26.59 22.19
CA PHE A 240 3.29 26.02 22.53
C PHE A 240 3.55 24.88 23.51
N GLY A 241 3.04 25.05 24.74
CA GLY A 241 3.28 24.12 25.83
C GLY A 241 2.63 22.77 25.59
N ALA A 242 3.35 21.72 25.99
CA ALA A 242 2.92 20.33 26.11
C ALA A 242 1.40 20.16 26.33
N PHE A 243 0.77 19.46 25.40
CA PHE A 243 -0.53 18.83 25.61
C PHE A 243 -0.29 17.62 26.52
N GLN A 244 -0.53 17.77 27.82
CA GLN A 244 -0.68 16.61 28.70
C GLN A 244 -1.99 15.92 28.34
N SER A 245 -1.88 14.68 27.88
CA SER A 245 -2.99 13.73 27.80
C SER A 245 -3.54 13.51 29.20
N GLY A 246 -4.68 14.12 29.49
CA GLY A 246 -5.46 13.87 30.69
C GLY A 246 -6.91 13.67 30.29
N LEU A 247 -7.43 12.49 30.62
CA LEU A 247 -8.84 12.17 30.83
C LEU A 247 -9.67 11.85 29.58
N PHE A 248 -9.52 10.62 29.10
CA PHE A 248 -10.69 9.75 29.02
C PHE A 248 -11.02 9.32 30.45
N GLU A 249 -12.27 9.46 30.89
CA GLU A 249 -12.77 8.83 32.12
C GLU A 249 -12.60 7.30 32.09
#